data_AF-A0A811KU32-F1
#
_entry.id   AF-A0A811KU32-F1
#
_cell.length_a   1.000
_cell.length_b   1.000
_cell.length_c   1.000
_cell.angle_alpha   90.00
_cell.angle_beta   90.00
_cell.angle_gamma   90.00
#
_symmetry.space_group_name_H-M   'P 1'
#
loop_
_entity.id
_entity.type
_entity.pdbx_description
1 polymer ?
#
loop_
_entity_poly.entity_id
_entity_poly.type
_entity_poly.pdbx_seq_one_letter_code
_entity_poly.pdbx_strand_id
1 'polypeptide(L)'
;MTPEEKAELEQKIREANKERESKRQDKQRMIVGASMVAAFFGSSAICLWQRRSDYRKGNEKLPHASFEEFAENYIKTNKVSAIIVQPNFKVMDVHLTKSKEEHFNVSTKQFLSTFATGPERYAIQPDLRVPFDGTIEQLQVAIAKAQEQIEGESQIKFEVNQFPSYKEGLFILISSTITLFLFGATQL
;
A
#
# COMPACT_ATOMS: atom_id res chain seq x y z
N MET A 1 46.83 -49.92 -13.19
CA MET A 1 45.46 -49.40 -13.29
C MET A 1 44.84 -49.93 -14.56
N THR A 2 43.93 -50.89 -14.43
CA THR A 2 43.24 -51.51 -15.57
C THR A 2 42.23 -50.53 -16.18
N PRO A 3 41.82 -50.73 -17.45
CA PRO A 3 40.76 -49.93 -18.07
C PRO A 3 39.45 -49.97 -17.27
N GLU A 4 39.16 -51.08 -16.61
CA GLU A 4 37.97 -51.27 -15.75
C GLU A 4 38.06 -50.43 -14.47
N GLU A 5 39.23 -50.40 -13.80
CA GLU A 5 39.46 -49.53 -12.64
C GLU A 5 39.36 -48.04 -12.98
N LYS A 6 39.73 -47.65 -14.21
CA LYS A 6 39.55 -46.27 -14.71
C LYS A 6 38.07 -45.94 -14.92
N ALA A 7 37.32 -46.83 -15.54
CA ALA A 7 35.89 -46.62 -15.80
C ALA A 7 35.09 -46.54 -14.49
N GLU A 8 35.40 -47.39 -13.51
CA GLU A 8 34.74 -47.37 -12.20
C GLU A 8 35.06 -46.08 -11.41
N LEU A 9 36.30 -45.61 -11.48
CA LEU A 9 36.71 -44.34 -10.85
C LEU A 9 36.02 -43.15 -11.52
N GLU A 10 35.94 -43.11 -12.84
CA GLU A 10 35.23 -42.06 -13.57
C GLU A 10 33.73 -42.04 -13.27
N GLN A 11 33.12 -43.22 -13.13
CA GLN A 11 31.72 -43.33 -12.75
C GLN A 11 31.48 -42.80 -11.33
N LYS A 12 32.31 -43.18 -10.36
CA LYS A 12 32.24 -42.66 -8.97
C LYS A 12 32.42 -41.14 -8.92
N ILE A 13 33.32 -40.59 -9.72
CA ILE A 13 33.51 -39.12 -9.81
C ILE A 13 32.28 -38.44 -10.42
N ARG A 14 31.68 -39.02 -11.48
CA ARG A 14 30.46 -38.49 -12.09
C ARG A 14 29.26 -38.52 -11.13
N GLU A 15 29.09 -39.62 -10.40
CA GLU A 15 28.02 -39.77 -9.42
C GLU A 15 28.21 -38.80 -8.24
N ALA A 16 29.43 -38.69 -7.71
CA ALA A 16 29.76 -37.73 -6.65
C ALA A 16 29.55 -36.27 -7.09
N ASN A 17 29.88 -35.93 -8.35
CA ASN A 17 29.63 -34.60 -8.90
C ASN A 17 28.13 -34.33 -9.07
N LYS A 18 27.34 -35.29 -9.58
CA LYS A 18 25.88 -35.17 -9.67
C LYS A 18 25.22 -34.98 -8.31
N GLU A 19 25.66 -35.72 -7.30
CA GLU A 19 25.13 -35.58 -5.93
C GLU A 19 25.47 -34.20 -5.34
N ARG A 20 26.70 -33.71 -5.57
CA ARG A 20 27.11 -32.35 -5.16
C ARG A 20 26.29 -31.27 -5.86
N GLU A 21 26.03 -31.41 -7.15
CA GLU A 21 25.19 -30.49 -7.93
C GLU A 21 23.74 -30.49 -7.43
N SER A 22 23.14 -31.66 -7.20
CA SER A 22 21.78 -31.78 -6.64
C SER A 22 21.67 -31.10 -5.27
N LYS A 23 22.60 -31.38 -4.34
CA LYS A 23 22.60 -30.74 -3.02
C LYS A 23 22.79 -29.23 -3.10
N ARG A 24 23.57 -28.74 -4.07
CA ARG A 24 23.75 -27.30 -4.32
C ARG A 24 22.44 -26.68 -4.83
N GLN A 25 21.76 -27.32 -5.78
CA GLN A 25 20.49 -26.87 -6.31
C GLN A 25 19.40 -26.81 -5.23
N ASP A 26 19.32 -27.82 -4.35
CA ASP A 26 18.33 -27.83 -3.27
C ASP A 26 18.57 -26.71 -2.25
N LYS A 27 19.83 -26.49 -1.84
CA LYS A 27 20.19 -25.35 -0.99
C LYS A 27 19.86 -24.02 -1.64
N GLN A 28 20.11 -23.88 -2.95
CA GLN A 28 19.78 -22.66 -3.69
C GLN A 28 18.26 -22.43 -3.77
N ARG A 29 17.46 -23.47 -4.04
CA ARG A 29 16.00 -23.39 -4.02
C ARG A 29 15.47 -22.96 -2.66
N MET A 30 16.03 -23.50 -1.58
CA MET A 30 15.69 -23.10 -0.22
C MET A 30 16.01 -21.63 0.04
N ILE A 31 17.18 -21.15 -0.41
CA ILE A 31 17.59 -19.75 -0.27
C ILE A 31 16.64 -18.82 -1.06
N VAL A 32 16.32 -19.16 -2.31
CA VAL A 32 15.38 -18.39 -3.15
C VAL A 32 13.98 -18.36 -2.53
N GLY A 33 13.50 -19.51 -2.03
CA GLY A 33 12.20 -19.58 -1.36
C GLY A 33 12.16 -18.72 -0.09
N ALA A 34 13.20 -18.81 0.75
CA ALA A 34 13.31 -18.01 1.96
C ALA A 34 13.40 -16.49 1.65
N SER A 35 14.16 -16.10 0.62
CA SER A 35 14.28 -14.69 0.25
C SER A 35 12.99 -14.12 -0.32
N MET A 36 12.24 -14.89 -1.12
CA MET A 36 10.90 -14.48 -1.59
C MET A 36 9.93 -14.26 -0.45
N VAL A 37 9.86 -15.21 0.49
CA VAL A 37 9.00 -15.10 1.67
C VAL A 37 9.38 -13.85 2.48
N ALA A 38 10.68 -13.65 2.72
CA ALA A 38 11.18 -12.48 3.44
C ALA A 38 10.85 -11.16 2.71
N ALA A 39 11.00 -11.11 1.39
CA ALA A 39 10.69 -9.92 0.60
C ALA A 39 9.19 -9.60 0.59
N PHE A 40 8.33 -10.62 0.44
CA PHE A 40 6.88 -10.45 0.45
C PHE A 40 6.37 -9.95 1.81
N PHE A 41 6.77 -10.61 2.91
CA PHE A 41 6.37 -10.20 4.25
C PHE A 41 7.04 -8.88 4.66
N GLY A 42 8.30 -8.66 4.28
CA GLY A 42 9.03 -7.43 4.56
C GLY A 42 8.42 -6.21 3.88
N SER A 43 8.13 -6.29 2.58
CA SER A 43 7.46 -5.21 1.84
C SER A 43 6.06 -4.92 2.40
N SER A 44 5.28 -5.97 2.69
CA SER A 44 3.97 -5.84 3.31
C SER A 44 4.05 -5.17 4.69
N ALA A 45 5.03 -5.57 5.52
CA ALA A 45 5.25 -5.00 6.84
C ALA A 45 5.66 -3.52 6.76
N ILE A 46 6.50 -3.13 5.79
CA ILE A 46 6.89 -1.74 5.55
C ILE A 46 5.65 -0.90 5.19
N CYS A 47 4.81 -1.36 4.26
CA CYS A 47 3.59 -0.65 3.89
C CYS A 47 2.63 -0.50 5.09
N LEU A 48 2.41 -1.57 5.86
CA LEU A 48 1.57 -1.52 7.06
C LEU A 48 2.15 -0.59 8.14
N TRP A 49 3.48 -0.59 8.31
CA TRP A 49 4.16 0.29 9.25
C TRP A 49 4.01 1.76 8.84
N GLN A 50 4.19 2.08 7.56
CA GLN A 50 3.98 3.41 7.04
C GLN A 50 2.54 3.88 7.27
N ARG A 51 1.54 3.06 6.91
CA ARG A 51 0.13 3.34 7.18
C ARG A 51 -0.14 3.64 8.65
N ARG A 52 0.41 2.83 9.56
CA ARG A 52 0.27 3.05 11.02
C ARG A 52 0.94 4.34 11.47
N SER A 53 2.13 4.64 10.95
CA SER A 53 2.83 5.90 11.23
C SER A 53 1.99 7.10 10.80
N ASP A 54 1.43 7.06 9.59
CA ASP A 54 0.63 8.16 9.03
C ASP A 54 -0.71 8.30 9.75
N TYR A 55 -1.32 7.19 10.16
CA TYR A 55 -2.47 7.20 11.05
C TYR A 55 -2.13 7.92 12.37
N ARG A 56 -1.06 7.53 13.07
CA ARG A 56 -0.64 8.16 14.33
C ARG A 56 -0.38 9.64 14.19
N LYS A 57 0.43 10.04 13.19
CA LYS A 57 0.77 11.44 12.94
C LYS A 57 -0.46 12.30 12.66
N GLY A 58 -1.38 11.79 11.83
CA GLY A 58 -2.61 12.53 11.54
C GLY A 58 -3.57 12.55 12.73
N ASN A 59 -3.57 11.52 13.58
CA ASN A 59 -4.42 11.48 14.77
C ASN A 59 -3.99 12.51 15.81
N GLU A 60 -2.70 12.79 15.91
CA GLU A 60 -2.13 13.79 16.81
C GLU A 60 -2.27 15.23 16.28
N LYS A 61 -2.22 15.43 14.97
CA LYS A 61 -2.11 16.77 14.37
C LYS A 61 -3.41 17.36 13.82
N LEU A 62 -4.36 16.52 13.43
CA LEU A 62 -5.57 16.97 12.75
C LEU A 62 -6.73 17.13 13.74
N PRO A 63 -7.66 18.06 13.49
CA PRO A 63 -8.87 18.16 14.28
C PRO A 63 -9.76 16.93 14.06
N HIS A 64 -10.42 16.49 15.13
CA HIS A 64 -11.39 15.40 15.09
C HIS A 64 -12.78 15.99 15.26
N ALA A 65 -13.72 15.59 14.40
CA ALA A 65 -15.13 15.92 14.56
C ALA A 65 -15.95 14.62 14.68
N SER A 66 -17.07 14.68 15.39
CA SER A 66 -18.01 13.56 15.38
C SER A 66 -18.67 13.44 14.01
N PHE A 67 -19.23 12.27 13.70
CA PHE A 67 -19.92 12.09 12.42
C PHE A 67 -21.12 13.02 12.28
N GLU A 68 -21.84 13.27 13.37
CA GLU A 68 -22.99 14.18 13.41
C GLU A 68 -22.58 15.62 13.13
N GLU A 69 -21.51 16.08 13.80
CA GLU A 69 -20.95 17.41 13.59
C GLU A 69 -20.43 17.56 12.15
N PHE A 70 -19.80 16.52 11.61
CA PHE A 70 -19.33 16.47 10.24
C PHE A 70 -20.49 16.59 9.24
N ALA A 71 -21.54 15.79 9.42
CA ALA A 71 -22.69 15.77 8.53
C ALA A 71 -23.44 17.12 8.51
N GLU A 72 -23.64 17.72 9.69
CA GLU A 72 -24.36 18.98 9.81
C GLU A 72 -23.55 20.19 9.36
N ASN A 73 -22.29 20.31 9.79
CA ASN A 73 -21.51 21.52 9.56
C ASN A 73 -20.77 21.53 8.22
N TYR A 74 -20.45 20.37 7.64
CA TYR A 74 -19.59 20.27 6.46
C TYR A 74 -20.30 19.65 5.25
N ILE A 75 -21.03 18.54 5.43
CA ILE A 75 -21.76 17.93 4.31
C ILE A 75 -22.88 18.87 3.88
N LYS A 76 -23.82 19.24 4.77
CA LYS A 76 -24.97 20.11 4.43
C LYS A 76 -24.58 21.49 3.88
N THR A 77 -23.42 22.00 4.27
CA THR A 77 -22.92 23.32 3.79
C THR A 77 -22.11 23.24 2.50
N ASN A 78 -22.03 22.06 1.88
CA ASN A 78 -21.30 21.80 0.63
C ASN A 78 -19.81 22.22 0.69
N LYS A 79 -19.19 22.07 1.87
CA LYS A 79 -17.77 22.43 2.09
C LYS A 79 -16.81 21.27 1.83
N VAL A 80 -17.32 20.09 1.49
CA VAL A 80 -16.52 18.87 1.33
C VAL A 80 -16.22 18.64 -0.15
N SER A 81 -14.94 18.45 -0.48
CA SER A 81 -14.50 18.15 -1.85
C SER A 81 -14.26 16.66 -2.07
N ALA A 82 -13.72 15.97 -1.05
CA ALA A 82 -13.45 14.53 -1.11
C ALA A 82 -13.46 13.91 0.29
N ILE A 83 -13.84 12.64 0.33
CA ILE A 83 -13.80 11.80 1.53
C ILE A 83 -12.99 10.55 1.18
N ILE A 84 -11.90 10.33 1.91
CA ILE A 84 -11.07 9.13 1.79
C ILE A 84 -11.31 8.28 3.03
N VAL A 85 -11.94 7.13 2.86
CA VAL A 85 -12.20 6.21 3.96
C VAL A 85 -11.01 5.30 4.16
N GLN A 86 -10.54 5.17 5.40
CA GLN A 86 -9.52 4.22 5.80
C GLN A 86 -10.14 3.12 6.68
N PRO A 87 -10.63 2.00 6.07
CA PRO A 87 -11.41 1.01 6.81
C PRO A 87 -10.63 0.35 7.94
N ASN A 88 -9.32 0.11 7.71
CA ASN A 88 -8.44 -0.54 8.68
C ASN A 88 -8.30 0.25 9.99
N PHE A 89 -8.55 1.56 9.96
CA PHE A 89 -8.42 2.44 11.10
C PHE A 89 -9.77 3.03 11.55
N LYS A 90 -10.88 2.69 10.87
CA LYS A 90 -12.22 3.23 11.14
C LYS A 90 -12.27 4.76 11.16
N VAL A 91 -11.51 5.40 10.26
CA VAL A 91 -11.46 6.85 10.13
C VAL A 91 -11.71 7.26 8.69
N MET A 92 -12.39 8.39 8.54
CA MET A 92 -12.51 9.13 7.30
C MET A 92 -11.59 10.34 7.33
N ASP A 93 -10.78 10.47 6.29
CA ASP A 93 -10.03 11.66 5.98
C ASP A 93 -10.88 12.55 5.08
N VAL A 94 -11.21 13.74 5.56
CA VAL A 94 -12.08 14.70 4.89
C VAL A 94 -11.24 15.83 4.33
N HIS A 95 -11.44 16.12 3.05
CA HIS A 95 -10.83 17.26 2.36
C HIS A 95 -11.91 18.31 2.09
N LEU A 96 -11.64 19.54 2.51
CA LEU A 96 -12.55 20.66 2.31
C LEU A 96 -12.32 21.30 0.95
N THR A 97 -13.36 21.93 0.40
CA THR A 97 -13.27 22.71 -0.84
C THR A 97 -12.49 23.98 -0.57
N LYS A 98 -11.25 24.05 -1.07
CA LYS A 98 -10.37 25.22 -0.94
C LYS A 98 -10.67 26.24 -2.04
N SER A 99 -10.47 27.52 -1.74
CA SER A 99 -10.60 28.58 -2.75
C SER A 99 -9.51 28.44 -3.82
N LYS A 100 -9.74 28.96 -5.04
CA LYS A 100 -8.81 28.84 -6.18
C LYS A 100 -7.37 29.33 -5.86
N GLU A 101 -7.21 30.27 -4.93
CA GLU A 101 -5.92 30.84 -4.56
C GLU A 101 -5.09 29.91 -3.66
N GLU A 102 -5.73 29.12 -2.79
CA GLU A 102 -5.04 28.14 -1.94
C GLU A 102 -4.52 26.94 -2.76
N HIS A 103 -5.23 26.56 -3.82
CA HIS A 103 -4.79 25.51 -4.73
C HIS A 103 -3.43 25.81 -5.39
N PHE A 104 -3.13 27.08 -5.68
CA PHE A 104 -1.89 27.51 -6.32
C PHE A 104 -0.66 27.42 -5.38
N ASN A 105 -0.85 27.71 -4.10
CA ASN A 105 0.20 27.58 -3.08
C ASN A 105 0.47 26.13 -2.66
N VAL A 106 -0.52 25.25 -2.79
CA VAL A 106 -0.34 23.80 -2.58
C VAL A 106 0.39 23.16 -3.78
N SER A 107 0.06 23.56 -5.02
CA SER A 107 0.70 22.99 -6.22
C SER A 107 2.19 23.32 -6.36
N THR A 108 2.60 24.51 -5.93
CA THR A 108 4.01 24.93 -5.92
C THR A 108 4.83 24.19 -4.86
N LYS A 109 4.23 23.83 -3.71
CA LYS A 109 4.85 22.89 -2.74
C LYS A 109 4.83 21.45 -3.23
N GLN A 110 3.88 21.07 -4.08
CA GLN A 110 3.75 19.72 -4.67
C GLN A 110 4.81 19.39 -5.73
N PHE A 111 5.35 20.38 -6.45
CA PHE A 111 6.45 20.11 -7.39
C PHE A 111 7.70 19.57 -6.68
N LEU A 112 7.95 20.01 -5.44
CA LEU A 112 9.01 19.46 -4.58
C LEU A 112 8.63 18.10 -3.94
N SER A 113 7.35 17.74 -3.94
CA SER A 113 6.85 16.44 -3.48
C SER A 113 6.66 15.43 -4.61
N THR A 114 7.32 15.61 -5.77
CA THR A 114 7.26 14.68 -6.92
C THR A 114 7.72 13.26 -6.57
N PHE A 115 8.36 13.07 -5.40
CA PHE A 115 8.67 11.75 -4.82
C PHE A 115 7.65 11.23 -3.79
N ALA A 116 6.64 12.04 -3.40
CA ALA A 116 5.56 11.64 -2.50
C ALA A 116 4.59 10.72 -3.25
N THR A 117 4.62 9.47 -2.82
CA THR A 117 4.22 8.29 -3.59
C THR A 117 2.73 7.98 -3.32
N GLY A 118 1.80 8.55 -4.10
CA GLY A 118 0.35 8.35 -3.93
C GLY A 118 -0.46 8.97 -5.08
N PRO A 119 -1.71 8.55 -5.39
CA PRO A 119 -2.61 9.41 -6.17
C PRO A 119 -2.58 10.80 -5.53
N GLU A 120 -2.56 11.89 -6.31
CA GLU A 120 -2.22 13.25 -5.83
C GLU A 120 -2.87 13.67 -4.49
N ARG A 121 -4.03 13.08 -4.15
CA ARG A 121 -4.82 13.35 -2.95
C ARG A 121 -4.35 12.66 -1.66
N TYR A 122 -3.65 11.54 -1.74
CA TYR A 122 -3.10 10.85 -0.55
C TYR A 122 -1.84 11.54 0.00
N ALA A 123 -1.19 12.36 -0.83
CA ALA A 123 -0.07 13.20 -0.41
C ALA A 123 -0.54 14.49 0.28
N ILE A 124 -1.82 14.86 0.10
CA ILE A 124 -2.42 16.05 0.72
C ILE A 124 -2.89 15.64 2.11
N GLN A 125 -2.42 16.34 3.14
CA GLN A 125 -2.93 16.13 4.50
C GLN A 125 -4.44 16.44 4.53
N PRO A 126 -5.26 15.57 5.12
CA PRO A 126 -6.68 15.85 5.29
C PRO A 126 -6.86 17.09 6.17
N ASP A 127 -7.94 17.83 5.92
CA ASP A 127 -8.26 19.01 6.73
C ASP A 127 -8.96 18.62 8.03
N LEU A 128 -9.72 17.51 8.01
CA LEU A 128 -10.47 16.99 9.15
C LEU A 128 -10.41 15.46 9.16
N ARG A 129 -10.39 14.87 10.36
CA ARG A 129 -10.58 13.44 10.56
C ARG A 129 -11.86 13.16 11.30
N VAL A 130 -12.61 12.18 10.80
CA VAL A 130 -13.90 11.79 11.37
C VAL A 130 -13.87 10.29 11.64
N PRO A 131 -13.85 9.85 12.91
CA PRO A 131 -14.03 8.44 13.22
C PRO A 131 -15.43 7.99 12.80
N PHE A 132 -15.56 6.74 12.38
CA PHE A 132 -16.86 6.18 12.04
C PHE A 132 -16.98 4.77 12.60
N ASP A 133 -18.18 4.42 13.02
CA ASP A 133 -18.54 3.07 13.45
C ASP A 133 -19.50 2.47 12.44
N GLY A 134 -19.09 1.38 11.78
CA GLY A 134 -19.92 0.66 10.83
C GLY A 134 -19.15 0.07 9.65
N THR A 135 -19.92 -0.43 8.69
CA THR A 135 -19.40 -0.93 7.41
C THR A 135 -19.26 0.21 6.40
N ILE A 136 -18.41 0.01 5.38
CA ILE A 136 -18.20 0.99 4.31
C ILE A 136 -19.50 1.26 3.55
N GLU A 137 -20.33 0.23 3.35
CA GLU A 137 -21.62 0.32 2.68
C GLU A 137 -22.60 1.20 3.47
N GLN A 138 -22.69 0.99 4.79
CA GLN A 138 -23.50 1.84 5.67
C GLN A 138 -23.04 3.29 5.64
N LEU A 139 -21.72 3.50 5.59
CA LEU A 139 -21.13 4.84 5.52
C LEU A 139 -21.44 5.52 4.18
N GLN A 140 -21.33 4.81 3.06
CA GLN A 140 -21.70 5.32 1.74
C GLN A 140 -23.18 5.72 1.69
N VAL A 141 -24.06 4.88 2.24
CA VAL A 141 -25.50 5.19 2.32
C VAL A 141 -25.75 6.40 3.22
N ALA A 142 -25.05 6.52 4.36
CA ALA A 142 -25.20 7.65 5.27
C ALA A 142 -24.75 8.97 4.62
N ILE A 143 -23.63 8.96 3.88
CA ILE A 143 -23.13 10.12 3.14
C ILE A 143 -24.08 10.48 2.00
N ALA A 144 -24.54 9.50 1.22
CA ALA A 144 -25.50 9.73 0.15
C ALA A 144 -26.80 10.37 0.67
N LYS A 145 -27.35 9.85 1.78
CA LYS A 145 -28.54 10.44 2.44
C LYS A 145 -28.28 11.86 2.95
N ALA A 146 -27.10 12.13 3.49
CA ALA A 146 -26.74 13.48 3.94
C ALA A 146 -26.59 14.47 2.76
N GLN A 147 -26.23 13.98 1.57
CA GLN A 147 -26.15 14.78 0.35
C GLN A 147 -27.51 15.00 -0.32
N GLU A 148 -28.43 14.03 -0.28
CA GLU A 148 -29.80 14.18 -0.82
C GLU A 148 -30.56 15.34 -0.17
N GLN A 149 -30.18 15.74 1.05
CA GLN A 149 -30.75 16.88 1.76
C GLN A 149 -30.26 18.25 1.25
N ILE A 150 -29.37 18.27 0.24
CA ILE A 150 -28.75 19.48 -0.31
C ILE A 150 -29.23 19.68 -1.75
N GLU A 151 -29.83 20.82 -2.04
CA GLU A 151 -30.14 21.23 -3.41
C GLU A 151 -28.85 21.64 -4.13
N GLY A 152 -28.29 20.74 -4.93
CA GLY A 152 -27.15 21.02 -5.81
C GLY A 152 -26.27 19.80 -6.10
N GLU A 153 -25.64 19.78 -7.28
CA GLU A 153 -24.68 18.74 -7.70
C GLU A 153 -23.36 18.85 -6.91
N SER A 154 -23.38 18.56 -5.61
CA SER A 154 -22.14 18.34 -4.86
C SER A 154 -21.58 16.97 -5.21
N GLN A 155 -20.66 16.91 -6.18
CA GLN A 155 -19.93 15.68 -6.49
C GLN A 155 -18.81 15.45 -5.46
N ILE A 156 -19.18 15.14 -4.21
CA ILE A 156 -18.23 14.69 -3.20
C ILE A 156 -17.57 13.41 -3.74
N LYS A 157 -16.25 13.45 -3.94
CA LYS A 157 -15.52 12.25 -4.38
C LYS A 157 -15.30 11.34 -3.19
N PHE A 158 -15.90 10.15 -3.24
CA PHE A 158 -15.75 9.13 -2.24
C PHE A 158 -14.72 8.09 -2.68
N GLU A 159 -13.64 7.93 -1.93
CA GLU A 159 -12.59 6.94 -2.19
C GLU A 159 -12.38 6.03 -0.98
N VAL A 160 -12.09 4.77 -1.25
CA VAL A 160 -11.85 3.75 -0.22
C VAL A 160 -10.39 3.31 -0.27
N ASN A 161 -9.65 3.61 0.79
CA ASN A 161 -8.23 3.26 0.92
C ASN A 161 -8.03 1.92 1.64
N GLN A 162 -8.42 0.83 1.00
CA GLN A 162 -8.18 -0.52 1.50
C GLN A 162 -6.71 -0.93 1.34
N PHE A 163 -6.24 -1.82 2.21
CA PHE A 163 -4.92 -2.44 2.09
C PHE A 163 -5.02 -3.79 1.37
N PRO A 164 -4.08 -4.14 0.48
CA PRO A 164 -3.10 -3.23 -0.11
C PRO A 164 -3.78 -2.27 -1.09
N SER A 165 -3.37 -1.00 -1.10
CA SER A 165 -3.73 -0.09 -2.18
C SER A 165 -3.06 -0.55 -3.47
N TYR A 166 -3.52 -0.05 -4.63
CA TYR A 166 -2.92 -0.38 -5.93
C TYR A 166 -1.38 -0.19 -5.93
N LYS A 167 -0.89 0.90 -5.32
CA LYS A 167 0.55 1.20 -5.27
C LYS A 167 1.31 0.32 -4.30
N GLU A 168 0.74 0.01 -3.13
CA GLU A 168 1.37 -0.91 -2.18
C GLU A 168 1.41 -2.32 -2.77
N GLY A 169 0.34 -2.75 -3.44
CA GLY A 169 0.31 -4.01 -4.18
C GLY A 169 1.38 -4.06 -5.26
N LEU A 170 1.52 -2.98 -6.04
CA LEU A 170 2.58 -2.86 -7.04
C LEU A 170 3.99 -2.90 -6.41
N PHE A 171 4.20 -2.22 -5.28
CA PHE A 171 5.47 -2.23 -4.55
C PHE A 171 5.81 -3.64 -4.02
N ILE A 172 4.85 -4.34 -3.42
CA ILE A 172 5.00 -5.73 -2.95
C ILE A 172 5.34 -6.64 -4.14
N LEU A 173 4.67 -6.46 -5.29
CA LEU A 173 4.91 -7.25 -6.49
C LEU A 173 6.29 -6.99 -7.11
N ILE A 174 6.68 -5.72 -7.26
CA ILE A 174 7.99 -5.34 -7.81
C ILE A 174 9.12 -5.83 -6.90
N SER A 175 9.01 -5.61 -5.58
CA SER A 175 10.03 -6.07 -4.63
C SER A 175 10.19 -7.60 -4.63
N SER A 176 9.08 -8.32 -4.74
CA SER A 176 9.09 -9.79 -4.86
C SER A 176 9.73 -10.24 -6.19
N THR A 177 9.39 -9.58 -7.31
CA THR A 177 9.94 -9.89 -8.64
C THR A 177 11.44 -9.57 -8.73
N ILE A 178 11.89 -8.45 -8.17
CA ILE A 178 13.32 -8.10 -8.10
C ILE A 178 14.08 -9.13 -7.27
N THR A 179 13.50 -9.58 -6.15
CA THR A 179 14.11 -10.63 -5.32
C THR A 179 14.23 -11.94 -6.11
N LEU A 180 13.19 -12.33 -6.83
CA LEU A 180 13.24 -13.46 -7.76
C LEU A 180 14.32 -13.29 -8.83
N PHE A 181 14.48 -12.10 -9.40
CA PHE A 181 15.55 -11.85 -10.38
C PHE A 181 16.93 -11.91 -9.75
N LEU A 182 17.17 -11.24 -8.62
CA LEU A 182 18.48 -11.19 -7.97
C LEU A 182 18.95 -12.56 -7.45
N PHE A 183 18.04 -13.35 -6.89
CA PHE A 183 18.38 -14.66 -6.33
C PHE A 183 18.15 -15.81 -7.33
N GLY A 184 17.21 -15.65 -8.27
CA GLY A 184 16.90 -16.64 -9.30
C GLY A 184 17.74 -16.51 -10.59
N ALA A 185 18.20 -15.32 -10.97
CA ALA A 185 19.10 -15.16 -12.13
C ALA A 185 20.52 -15.66 -11.86
N THR A 186 20.88 -15.98 -10.60
CA THR A 186 22.11 -16.73 -10.29
C THR A 186 22.06 -18.21 -10.70
N GLN A 187 21.01 -18.63 -11.43
CA GLN A 187 20.80 -19.98 -11.95
C GLN A 187 21.05 -20.14 -13.46
N LEU A 188 21.41 -19.08 -14.19
CA LEU A 188 21.90 -19.14 -15.58
C LEU A 188 23.42 -18.96 -15.59
#